data_AF-A0A7W6PQD6-F1
#
_entry.id   AF-A0A7W6PQD6-F1
#
_cell.length_a   1.000
_cell.length_b   1.000
_cell.length_c   1.000
_cell.angle_alpha   90.00
_cell.angle_beta   90.00
_cell.angle_gamma   90.00
#
_symmetry.space_group_name_H-M   'P 1'
#
loop_
_entity.id
_entity.type
_entity.pdbx_description
1 polymer ?
#
loop_
_entity_poly.entity_id
_entity_poly.type
_entity_poly.pdbx_seq_one_letter_code
_entity_poly.pdbx_strand_id
1 'polypeptide(L)'
;MSLDLRTALIILAAGIATYLTRIGGFWLLSNVKNLPPRLETALNAVPAAVLTTLVAPAFFDGGIELKIAMIVALLVGLRHNGIPLILAGWGAAMVLRHFVMT
;
A
#
# COMPACT_ATOMS: atom_id res chain seq x y z
N MET A 1 21.64 17.89 3.28
CA MET A 1 21.39 16.63 2.56
C MET A 1 22.10 16.70 1.21
N SER A 2 23.36 16.28 1.15
CA SER A 2 24.02 16.08 -0.15
C SER A 2 23.44 14.82 -0.77
N LEU A 3 22.87 14.93 -1.97
CA LEU A 3 22.57 13.76 -2.80
C LEU A 3 23.90 13.12 -3.16
N ASP A 4 24.33 12.18 -2.32
CA ASP A 4 25.51 11.40 -2.61
C ASP A 4 25.25 10.62 -3.90
N LEU A 5 26.16 10.70 -4.86
CA LEU A 5 25.98 10.11 -6.20
C LEU A 5 25.62 8.62 -6.07
N ARG A 6 26.14 7.96 -5.03
CA ARG A 6 25.80 6.59 -4.64
C ARG A 6 24.32 6.38 -4.36
N THR A 7 23.70 7.26 -3.57
CA THR A 7 22.28 7.17 -3.21
C THR A 7 21.40 7.39 -4.43
N ALA A 8 21.76 8.36 -5.29
CA ALA A 8 21.05 8.60 -6.54
C ALA A 8 21.11 7.37 -7.47
N LEU A 9 22.27 6.73 -7.56
CA LEU A 9 22.48 5.53 -8.38
C LEU A 9 21.72 4.32 -7.83
N ILE A 10 21.63 4.17 -6.50
CA ILE A 10 20.81 3.13 -5.85
C ILE A 10 19.32 3.36 -6.11
N ILE A 11 18.81 4.59 -5.96
CA ILE A 11 17.40 4.91 -6.24
C ILE A 11 17.07 4.63 -7.70
N LEU A 12 17.96 5.02 -8.63
CA LEU A 12 17.80 4.74 -10.06
C LEU A 12 17.77 3.22 -10.33
N ALA A 13 18.71 2.47 -9.75
CA ALA A 13 18.76 1.02 -9.88
C ALA A 13 17.51 0.35 -9.30
N ALA A 14 17.04 0.77 -8.12
CA ALA A 14 15.81 0.27 -7.50
C ALA A 14 14.57 0.61 -8.35
N GLY A 15 14.53 1.81 -8.95
CA GLY A 15 13.49 2.20 -9.88
C GLY A 15 13.46 1.31 -11.12
N ILE A 16 14.61 1.09 -11.76
CA ILE A 16 14.75 0.20 -12.92
C ILE A 16 14.31 -1.22 -12.55
N ALA A 17 14.77 -1.76 -11.42
CA ALA A 17 14.40 -3.08 -10.94
C ALA A 17 12.88 -3.21 -10.71
N THR A 18 12.23 -2.17 -10.16
CA THR A 18 10.77 -2.14 -9.94
C THR A 18 10.00 -2.13 -11.26
N TYR A 19 10.46 -1.37 -12.25
CA TYR A 19 9.83 -1.38 -13.57
C TYR A 19 10.04 -2.69 -14.31
N LEU A 20 11.24 -3.28 -14.21
CA LEU A 20 11.52 -4.59 -14.80
C LEU A 20 10.63 -5.69 -14.23
N THR A 21 10.40 -5.72 -12.91
CA THR A 21 9.49 -6.72 -12.30
C THR A 21 8.03 -6.50 -12.73
N ARG A 22 7.59 -5.24 -12.85
CA ARG A 22 6.24 -4.91 -13.33
C ARG A 22 6.03 -5.32 -14.79
N ILE A 23 6.97 -4.96 -15.68
CA ILE A 23 6.91 -5.29 -17.10
C ILE A 23 7.03 -6.81 -17.30
N GLY A 24 7.92 -7.48 -16.56
CA GLY A 24 8.08 -8.93 -16.61
C GLY A 24 6.80 -9.67 -16.26
N GLY A 25 6.11 -9.23 -15.19
CA GLY A 25 4.80 -9.77 -14.83
C GLY A 25 3.75 -9.54 -15.93
N PHE A 26 3.63 -8.31 -16.42
CA PHE A 26 2.69 -8.00 -17.51
C PHE A 26 2.97 -8.86 -18.75
N TRP A 27 4.25 -8.96 -19.17
CA TRP A 27 4.65 -9.73 -20.35
C TRP A 27 4.38 -11.23 -20.17
N LEU A 28 4.67 -11.79 -19.00
CA LEU A 28 4.38 -13.20 -18.70
C LEU A 28 2.87 -13.49 -18.79
N LEU A 29 2.02 -12.62 -18.24
CA LEU A 29 0.57 -12.78 -18.33
C LEU A 29 0.04 -12.52 -19.76
N SER A 30 0.66 -11.60 -20.51
CA SER A 30 0.26 -11.25 -21.88
C SER A 30 0.48 -12.38 -22.89
N ASN A 31 1.46 -13.24 -22.64
CA ASN A 31 1.75 -14.38 -23.52
C ASN A 31 0.78 -15.56 -23.30
N VAL A 32 0.00 -15.56 -22.22
CA VAL A 32 -0.96 -16.63 -21.92
C VAL A 32 -2.25 -16.35 -22.71
N LYS A 33 -2.37 -16.96 -23.89
CA LYS A 33 -3.47 -16.73 -24.84
C LYS A 33 -4.87 -17.08 -24.31
N ASN A 34 -4.95 -17.94 -23.28
CA ASN A 34 -6.18 -18.29 -22.57
C ASN A 34 -5.85 -18.38 -21.07
N LEU A 35 -6.16 -17.35 -20.29
CA LEU A 35 -6.07 -17.47 -18.83
C LEU A 35 -7.14 -18.48 -18.38
N PRO A 36 -6.76 -19.59 -17.70
CA PRO A 36 -7.75 -20.51 -17.17
C PRO A 36 -8.60 -19.77 -16.12
N PRO A 37 -9.92 -20.00 -16.06
CA PRO A 37 -10.84 -19.23 -15.22
C PRO A 37 -10.46 -19.22 -13.73
N ARG A 38 -9.76 -20.27 -13.26
CA ARG A 38 -9.24 -20.38 -11.89
C ARG A 38 -8.11 -19.37 -11.61
N LEU A 39 -7.25 -19.10 -12.59
CA LEU A 39 -6.13 -18.18 -12.46
C LEU A 39 -6.61 -16.72 -12.47
N GLU A 40 -7.61 -16.39 -13.29
CA GLU A 40 -8.21 -15.06 -13.32
C GLU A 40 -8.87 -14.72 -11.97
N THR A 41 -9.66 -15.64 -11.40
CA THR A 41 -10.23 -15.45 -10.06
C THR A 41 -9.16 -15.33 -8.98
N ALA A 42 -8.07 -16.11 -9.06
CA ALA A 42 -6.98 -16.01 -8.12
C ALA A 42 -6.29 -14.64 -8.22
N LEU A 43 -5.99 -14.18 -9.45
CA LEU A 43 -5.35 -12.90 -9.69
C LEU A 43 -6.22 -11.72 -9.24
N ASN A 44 -7.54 -11.77 -9.43
CA ASN A 44 -8.46 -10.75 -8.94
C ASN A 44 -8.52 -10.69 -7.40
N ALA A 45 -8.23 -11.80 -6.71
CA ALA A 45 -8.17 -11.85 -5.25
C ALA A 45 -6.81 -11.37 -4.68
N VAL A 46 -5.73 -11.44 -5.45
CA VAL A 46 -4.37 -11.05 -5.01
C VAL A 46 -4.30 -9.60 -4.51
N PRO A 47 -4.83 -8.57 -5.21
CA PRO A 47 -4.77 -7.20 -4.73
C PRO A 47 -5.43 -7.00 -3.36
N ALA A 48 -6.60 -7.60 -3.16
CA ALA A 48 -7.29 -7.53 -1.88
C ALA A 48 -6.48 -8.22 -0.78
N ALA A 49 -5.95 -9.41 -1.05
CA ALA A 49 -5.12 -10.15 -0.10
C ALA A 49 -3.87 -9.35 0.31
N VAL A 50 -3.11 -8.81 -0.65
CA VAL A 50 -1.89 -8.04 -0.36
C VAL A 50 -2.18 -6.82 0.50
N LEU A 51 -3.24 -6.06 0.18
CA LEU A 51 -3.63 -4.90 0.99
C LEU A 51 -3.99 -5.29 2.43
N THR A 52 -4.73 -6.39 2.62
CA THR A 52 -5.06 -6.87 3.98
C THR A 52 -3.83 -7.34 4.75
N THR A 53 -2.85 -7.96 4.08
CA THR A 53 -1.58 -8.37 4.72
C THR A 53 -0.66 -7.20 5.06
N LEU A 54 -0.82 -6.04 4.42
CA LEU A 54 -0.09 -4.83 4.80
C LEU A 54 -0.74 -4.18 6.04
N VAL A 55 -2.06 -4.20 6.10
CA VAL A 55 -2.85 -3.59 7.18
C VAL A 55 -2.75 -4.37 8.48
N ALA A 56 -2.75 -5.71 8.44
CA ALA A 56 -2.67 -6.55 9.62
C ALA A 56 -1.44 -6.26 10.52
N PRO A 57 -0.18 -6.33 10.04
CA PRO A 57 0.99 -6.04 10.87
C PRO A 57 1.02 -4.58 11.31
N ALA A 58 0.58 -3.64 10.46
CA ALA A 58 0.46 -2.23 10.84
C ALA A 58 -0.49 -2.05 12.04
N PHE A 59 -1.55 -2.84 12.13
CA PHE A 59 -2.46 -2.82 13.28
C PHE A 59 -1.85 -3.46 14.53
N PHE A 60 -1.14 -4.58 14.41
CA PHE A 60 -0.56 -5.28 15.57
C PHE A 60 0.69 -4.60 16.13
N ASP A 61 1.66 -4.29 15.27
CA ASP A 61 2.94 -3.69 15.63
C ASP A 61 2.85 -2.16 15.76
N GLY A 62 1.75 -1.56 15.30
CA GLY A 62 1.51 -0.13 15.40
C GLY A 62 1.16 0.34 16.82
N GLY A 63 1.50 1.60 17.11
CA GLY A 63 1.10 2.29 18.33
C GLY A 63 -0.41 2.49 18.44
N ILE A 64 -0.89 2.85 19.64
CA ILE A 64 -2.32 3.09 19.91
C ILE A 64 -2.89 4.17 18.98
N GLU A 65 -2.07 5.16 18.62
CA GLU A 65 -2.36 6.19 17.63
C GLU A 65 -2.84 5.64 16.29
N LEU A 66 -2.10 4.66 15.78
CA LEU A 66 -2.35 4.07 14.47
C LEU A 66 -3.62 3.21 14.52
N LYS A 67 -3.85 2.49 15.62
CA LYS A 67 -5.06 1.69 15.83
C LYS A 67 -6.33 2.57 15.82
N ILE A 68 -6.30 3.70 16.52
CA ILE A 68 -7.43 4.64 16.54
C ILE A 68 -7.63 5.27 15.16
N ALA A 69 -6.57 5.70 14.47
CA ALA A 69 -6.67 6.24 13.12
C ALA A 69 -7.24 5.22 12.12
N MET A 70 -6.87 3.95 12.24
CA MET A 70 -7.41 2.84 11.43
C MET A 70 -8.90 2.61 11.69
N ILE A 71 -9.35 2.70 12.96
CA ILE A 71 -10.79 2.60 13.29
C ILE A 71 -11.57 3.79 12.71
N VAL A 72 -11.04 5.00 12.82
CA VAL A 72 -11.67 6.20 12.22
C VAL A 72 -11.74 6.06 10.70
N ALA A 73 -10.66 5.63 10.06
CA ALA A 73 -10.64 5.36 8.62
C ALA A 73 -11.68 4.30 8.24
N LEU A 74 -11.79 3.21 9.00
CA LEU A 74 -12.81 2.18 8.78
C LEU A 74 -14.23 2.75 8.86
N LEU A 75 -14.55 3.51 9.91
CA LEU A 75 -15.87 4.11 10.10
C LEU A 75 -16.25 5.08 8.98
N VAL A 76 -15.31 5.93 8.55
CA VAL A 76 -15.53 6.86 7.44
C VAL A 76 -15.65 6.10 6.12
N GLY A 77 -14.84 5.06 5.91
CA GLY A 77 -14.84 4.23 4.71
C GLY A 77 -16.15 3.47 4.48
N LEU A 78 -16.90 3.16 5.54
CA LEU A 78 -18.22 2.55 5.41
C LEU A 78 -19.27 3.49 4.79
N ARG A 79 -19.08 4.82 4.90
CA ARG A 79 -20.05 5.83 4.42
C ARG A 79 -19.55 6.65 3.24
N HIS A 80 -18.24 6.89 3.15
CA HIS A 80 -17.61 7.74 2.15
C HIS A 80 -16.41 7.02 1.52
N ASN A 81 -16.37 6.95 0.20
CA ASN A 81 -15.29 6.29 -0.54
C ASN A 81 -14.36 7.32 -1.20
N GLY A 82 -13.07 6.98 -1.36
CA GLY A 82 -12.08 7.83 -2.03
C GLY A 82 -11.42 8.88 -1.12
N ILE A 83 -11.41 10.15 -1.56
CA ILE A 83 -10.65 11.23 -0.89
C ILE A 83 -11.05 11.46 0.59
N PRO A 84 -12.34 11.45 0.98
CA PRO A 84 -12.73 11.70 2.38
C PRO A 84 -12.17 10.65 3.35
N LEU A 85 -12.10 9.38 2.92
CA LEU A 85 -11.51 8.28 3.68
C LEU A 85 -10.02 8.54 3.95
N ILE A 86 -9.29 8.93 2.91
CA ILE A 86 -7.85 9.19 3.02
C ILE A 86 -7.60 10.37 3.95
N LEU A 87 -8.35 11.47 3.80
CA LEU A 87 -8.21 12.65 4.64
C LEU A 87 -8.54 12.36 6.10
N ALA A 88 -9.60 11.59 6.37
CA ALA A 88 -9.98 11.24 7.74
C ALA A 88 -8.94 10.34 8.42
N GLY A 89 -8.47 9.28 7.74
CA GLY A 89 -7.47 8.38 8.28
C GLY A 89 -6.11 9.07 8.50
N TRP A 90 -5.63 9.81 7.50
CA TRP A 90 -4.37 10.55 7.60
C TRP A 90 -4.44 11.67 8.64
N GLY A 91 -5.53 12.44 8.63
CA GLY A 91 -5.77 13.51 9.60
C GLY A 91 -5.83 12.98 11.03
N ALA A 92 -6.58 11.90 11.27
CA ALA A 92 -6.62 11.26 12.58
C ALA A 92 -5.23 10.79 13.02
N ALA A 93 -4.47 10.10 12.14
CA ALA A 93 -3.12 9.65 12.46
C ALA A 93 -2.15 10.81 12.78
N MET A 94 -2.22 11.91 12.01
CA MET A 94 -1.40 13.11 12.23
C MET A 94 -1.72 13.78 13.56
N VAL A 95 -3.00 14.01 13.85
CA VAL A 95 -3.44 14.68 15.07
C VAL A 95 -3.05 13.86 16.30
N LEU A 96 -3.36 12.57 16.30
CA LEU A 96 -3.05 11.69 17.42
C LEU A 96 -1.53 11.61 17.67
N ARG A 97 -0.77 11.38 16.59
CA ARG A 97 0.70 11.35 16.66
C ARG A 97 1.29 12.68 17.17
N HIS A 98 0.69 13.82 16.84
CA HIS A 98 1.13 15.11 17.36
C HIS A 98 0.94 15.19 18.88
N PHE A 99 -0.21 14.73 19.40
CA PHE A 99 -0.47 14.75 20.85
C PHE A 99 0.37 13.77 21.67
N VAL A 100 0.78 12.63 21.09
CA VAL A 100 1.65 11.67 21.81
C VAL A 100 3.13 12.04 21.77
N MET A 101 3.55 12.80 20.76
CA MET A 101 4.95 13.21 20.60
C MET A 101 5.26 14.58 21.23
N THR A 102 4.26 15.23 21.83
CA THR A 102 4.36 16.49 22.59
C THR A 102 4.29 16.19 24.08
#